data_AF-C1BE58-F1
#
_entry.id   AF-C1BE58-F1
#
_cell.length_a   1.000
_cell.length_b   1.000
_cell.length_c   1.000
_cell.angle_alpha   90.00
_cell.angle_beta   90.00
_cell.angle_gamma   90.00
#
_symmetry.space_group_name_H-M   'P 1'
#
loop_
_entity.id
_entity.type
_entity.pdbx_description
1 polymer ?
#
loop_
_entity_poly.entity_id
_entity_poly.type
_entity_poly.pdbx_seq_one_letter_code
_entity_poly.pdbx_strand_id
1 'polypeptide(L)'
;MATKWLLVSTFGGAVPSIVGQGRTPKPFVPLEQVIKSRRSFADATSAITEVMAHPTKIDRLSSDGLRRVIADPLCTFEGRLHAIYLWVGSAEEKVAQRDPAGAWYFNLTDFKVSGSDDLFDLYGVAPENRRSEAAMAGAFDRLDTGVDEGHALAKIVKSTPGMEHQAVWTVKRDDGARRAAHFSCRAVEERPDPNSDRKVVILRGVTHDIGPADDVPTAPPPVILEHRVLDAKLKPGEYLAYVDHKKLSLLKWRGNPMPGIAWEGGVGEPTPAMHPDDVEVARRLSADLARGSTSGVIRFRGLDGEWKPLHLEVSLMAFDQHTMGALVTVSAAP
;
A
#
# COMPACT_ATOMS: atom_id res chain seq x y z
N MET A 1 -29.38 -7.42 16.23
CA MET A 1 -27.92 -7.21 16.06
C MET A 1 -27.71 -5.78 15.62
N ALA A 2 -26.69 -5.10 16.12
CA ALA A 2 -26.38 -3.73 15.69
C ALA A 2 -25.93 -3.70 14.22
N THR A 3 -26.37 -2.68 13.50
CA THR A 3 -25.99 -2.38 12.14
C THR A 3 -24.50 -2.08 12.08
N LYS A 4 -23.77 -2.86 11.28
CA LYS A 4 -22.33 -2.69 11.08
C LYS A 4 -22.07 -1.65 9.99
N TRP A 5 -20.99 -0.89 10.14
CA TRP A 5 -20.42 -0.10 9.06
C TRP A 5 -19.96 -0.99 7.91
N LEU A 6 -20.16 -0.52 6.69
CA LEU A 6 -19.61 -1.10 5.48
C LEU A 6 -18.49 -0.18 4.99
N LEU A 7 -17.36 -0.76 4.60
CA LEU A 7 -16.32 -0.04 3.87
C LEU A 7 -16.49 -0.38 2.39
N VAL A 8 -16.86 0.60 1.59
CA VAL A 8 -17.16 0.45 0.16
C VAL A 8 -16.04 1.07 -0.64
N SER A 9 -15.34 0.28 -1.45
CA SER A 9 -14.31 0.78 -2.37
C SER A 9 -14.93 1.43 -3.60
N THR A 10 -14.27 2.48 -4.10
CA THR A 10 -14.66 3.23 -5.32
C THR A 10 -13.46 3.42 -6.25
N PHE A 11 -12.55 2.43 -6.29
CA PHE A 11 -11.26 2.57 -6.95
C PHE A 11 -11.38 2.76 -8.46
N GLY A 12 -10.86 3.91 -8.95
CA GLY A 12 -10.61 4.15 -10.37
C GLY A 12 -11.81 3.95 -11.29
N GLY A 13 -13.01 4.34 -10.85
CA GLY A 13 -14.24 4.26 -11.64
C GLY A 13 -14.86 2.88 -11.76
N ALA A 14 -14.33 1.87 -11.06
CA ALA A 14 -14.98 0.56 -10.95
C ALA A 14 -16.32 0.67 -10.21
N VAL A 15 -17.20 -0.31 -10.44
CA VAL A 15 -18.47 -0.43 -9.71
C VAL A 15 -18.17 -0.50 -8.21
N PRO A 16 -18.83 0.33 -7.36
CA PRO A 16 -18.63 0.29 -5.93
C PRO A 16 -18.83 -1.11 -5.36
N SER A 17 -17.93 -1.53 -4.48
CA SER A 17 -17.95 -2.88 -3.91
C SER A 17 -17.42 -2.91 -2.49
N ILE A 18 -17.98 -3.80 -1.68
CA ILE A 18 -17.73 -3.89 -0.24
C ILE A 18 -16.42 -4.62 0.00
N VAL A 19 -15.51 -3.95 0.70
CA VAL A 19 -14.20 -4.49 1.13
C VAL A 19 -14.13 -4.72 2.64
N GLY A 20 -15.12 -4.26 3.40
CA GLY A 20 -15.22 -4.53 4.85
C GLY A 20 -16.65 -4.44 5.38
N GLN A 21 -16.96 -5.23 6.42
CA GLN A 21 -18.23 -5.20 7.16
C GLN A 21 -17.96 -5.27 8.67
N GLY A 22 -17.95 -4.12 9.33
CA GLY A 22 -17.18 -3.94 10.57
C GLY A 22 -15.76 -4.45 10.36
N ARG A 23 -15.17 -5.10 11.37
CA ARG A 23 -13.84 -5.73 11.26
C ARG A 23 -13.72 -6.94 10.32
N THR A 24 -14.78 -7.37 9.64
CA THR A 24 -14.72 -8.54 8.76
C THR A 24 -14.28 -8.12 7.35
N PRO A 25 -13.13 -8.59 6.83
CA PRO A 25 -12.73 -8.40 5.43
C PRO A 25 -13.77 -8.96 4.45
N LYS A 26 -13.95 -8.28 3.31
CA LYS A 26 -14.84 -8.75 2.23
C LYS A 26 -14.15 -8.70 0.87
N PRO A 27 -14.34 -9.72 0.02
CA PRO A 27 -13.67 -9.78 -1.28
C PRO A 27 -14.46 -9.02 -2.36
N PHE A 28 -14.35 -7.69 -2.41
CA PHE A 28 -15.03 -6.82 -3.38
C PHE A 28 -16.49 -7.22 -3.65
N VAL A 29 -17.26 -7.41 -2.58
CA VAL A 29 -18.61 -7.97 -2.67
C VAL A 29 -19.60 -6.92 -3.20
N PRO A 30 -20.44 -7.23 -4.20
CA PRO A 30 -21.48 -6.31 -4.67
C PRO A 30 -22.45 -5.90 -3.56
N LEU A 31 -22.92 -4.65 -3.58
CA LEU A 31 -23.73 -4.08 -2.50
C LEU A 31 -25.02 -4.88 -2.24
N GLU A 32 -25.68 -5.34 -3.30
CA GLU A 32 -26.93 -6.10 -3.28
C GLU A 32 -26.78 -7.48 -2.62
N GLN A 33 -25.54 -7.98 -2.52
CA GLN A 33 -25.26 -9.21 -1.80
C GLN A 33 -25.27 -9.02 -0.29
N VAL A 34 -25.06 -7.79 0.21
CA VAL A 34 -25.03 -7.49 1.65
C VAL A 34 -26.29 -6.73 2.08
N ILE A 35 -26.74 -5.75 1.29
CA ILE A 35 -27.91 -4.92 1.58
C ILE A 35 -29.13 -5.53 0.90
N LYS A 36 -29.83 -6.41 1.61
CA LYS A 36 -30.95 -7.20 1.05
C LYS A 36 -32.27 -6.43 0.91
N SER A 37 -32.50 -5.43 1.76
CA SER A 37 -33.70 -4.59 1.68
C SER A 37 -33.63 -3.69 0.45
N ARG A 38 -34.62 -3.79 -0.44
CA ARG A 38 -34.68 -2.95 -1.66
C ARG A 38 -34.66 -1.45 -1.34
N ARG A 39 -35.34 -1.03 -0.26
CA ARG A 39 -35.35 0.38 0.16
C ARG A 39 -33.99 0.82 0.67
N SER A 40 -33.39 0.03 1.58
CA SER A 40 -32.06 0.33 2.11
C SER A 40 -30.98 0.31 1.02
N PHE A 41 -31.12 -0.57 0.02
CA PHE A 41 -30.22 -0.61 -1.13
C PHE A 41 -30.35 0.63 -2.01
N ALA A 42 -31.57 1.10 -2.27
CA ALA A 42 -31.80 2.34 -3.01
C ALA A 42 -31.23 3.56 -2.26
N ASP A 43 -31.49 3.63 -0.96
CA ASP A 43 -30.97 4.69 -0.07
C ASP A 43 -29.43 4.70 -0.04
N ALA A 44 -28.80 3.53 0.11
CA ALA A 44 -27.34 3.36 0.06
C ALA A 44 -26.73 3.78 -1.28
N THR A 45 -27.31 3.31 -2.38
CA THR A 45 -26.82 3.57 -3.74
C THR A 45 -26.92 5.06 -4.08
N SER A 46 -28.02 5.71 -3.70
CA SER A 46 -28.18 7.16 -3.84
C SER A 46 -27.10 7.93 -3.08
N ALA A 47 -26.87 7.60 -1.80
CA ALA A 47 -25.85 8.27 -0.99
C ALA A 47 -24.44 8.05 -1.57
N ILE A 48 -24.10 6.83 -1.98
CA ILE A 48 -22.79 6.54 -2.61
C ILE A 48 -22.61 7.34 -3.90
N THR A 49 -23.65 7.42 -4.74
CA THR A 49 -23.58 8.15 -6.01
C THR A 49 -23.35 9.64 -5.77
N GLU A 50 -24.03 10.21 -4.77
CA GLU A 50 -23.88 11.61 -4.36
C GLU A 50 -22.47 11.90 -3.82
N VAL A 51 -21.92 11.03 -2.95
CA VAL A 51 -20.54 11.15 -2.45
C VAL A 51 -19.51 10.97 -3.56
N MET A 52 -19.73 10.07 -4.51
CA MET A 52 -18.83 9.89 -5.66
C MET A 52 -18.81 11.12 -6.58
N ALA A 53 -19.94 11.83 -6.72
CA ALA A 53 -20.01 13.07 -7.48
C ALA A 53 -19.39 14.26 -6.72
N HIS A 54 -19.64 14.34 -5.41
CA HIS A 54 -19.15 15.39 -4.53
C HIS A 54 -18.71 14.74 -3.21
N PRO A 55 -17.38 14.52 -3.00
CA PRO A 55 -16.84 13.84 -1.82
C PRO A 55 -17.04 14.61 -0.50
N THR A 56 -18.28 14.71 -0.04
CA THR A 56 -18.68 15.31 1.22
C THR A 56 -19.50 14.31 2.03
N LYS A 57 -19.42 14.42 3.35
CA LYS A 57 -20.17 13.53 4.24
C LYS A 57 -21.66 13.77 4.10
N ILE A 58 -22.42 12.68 3.95
CA ILE A 58 -23.87 12.66 4.01
C ILE A 58 -24.29 12.01 5.33
N ASP A 59 -25.26 12.62 6.00
CA ASP A 59 -25.94 12.07 7.17
C ASP A 59 -27.40 12.53 7.14
N ARG A 60 -28.31 11.65 6.72
CA ARG A 60 -29.72 12.01 6.50
C ARG A 60 -30.68 10.87 6.84
N LEU A 61 -31.95 11.24 7.02
CA LEU A 61 -33.04 10.27 7.09
C LEU A 61 -33.50 9.88 5.68
N SER A 62 -33.98 8.64 5.54
CA SER A 62 -34.70 8.19 4.35
C SER A 62 -35.99 8.99 4.17
N SER A 63 -36.55 8.98 2.96
CA SER A 63 -37.79 9.70 2.64
C SER A 63 -39.00 9.28 3.47
N ASP A 64 -39.01 8.03 3.96
CA ASP A 64 -40.04 7.51 4.88
C ASP A 64 -39.72 7.77 6.36
N GLY A 65 -38.58 8.40 6.68
CA GLY A 65 -38.16 8.74 8.05
C GLY A 65 -37.72 7.53 8.90
N LEU A 66 -37.79 6.31 8.37
CA LEU A 66 -37.56 5.08 9.15
C LEU A 66 -36.09 4.65 9.22
N ARG A 67 -35.25 5.16 8.32
CA ARG A 67 -33.83 4.79 8.22
C ARG A 67 -32.97 6.03 8.28
N ARG A 68 -31.79 5.89 8.86
CA ARG A 68 -30.72 6.89 8.76
C ARG A 68 -29.62 6.33 7.88
N VAL A 69 -29.10 7.18 7.00
CA VAL A 69 -28.10 6.85 5.99
C VAL A 69 -26.91 7.77 6.22
N ILE A 70 -25.76 7.18 6.49
CA ILE A 70 -24.50 7.90 6.64
C ILE A 70 -23.53 7.39 5.59
N ALA A 71 -22.99 8.30 4.79
CA ALA A 71 -21.93 8.03 3.84
C ALA A 71 -20.80 9.03 4.08
N ASP A 72 -19.66 8.54 4.57
CA ASP A 72 -18.51 9.35 4.94
C ASP A 72 -17.35 9.04 3.97
N PRO A 73 -16.94 10.01 3.12
CA PRO A 73 -15.90 9.79 2.12
C PRO A 73 -14.53 9.57 2.77
N LEU A 74 -13.74 8.69 2.18
CA LEU A 74 -12.34 8.49 2.51
C LEU A 74 -11.49 8.89 1.30
N CYS A 75 -10.84 10.05 1.42
CA CYS A 75 -10.07 10.69 0.35
C CYS A 75 -8.58 10.74 0.67
N THR A 76 -7.74 10.74 -0.35
CA THR A 76 -6.31 11.04 -0.21
C THR A 76 -6.06 12.53 0.01
N PHE A 77 -4.81 12.93 0.29
CA PHE A 77 -4.39 14.34 0.39
C PHE A 77 -4.73 15.17 -0.85
N GLU A 78 -4.76 14.54 -2.03
CA GLU A 78 -5.15 15.17 -3.29
C GLU A 78 -6.68 15.30 -3.46
N GLY A 79 -7.46 14.97 -2.43
CA GLY A 79 -8.93 15.02 -2.47
C GLY A 79 -9.57 13.90 -3.31
N ARG A 80 -8.80 12.88 -3.72
CA ARG A 80 -9.30 11.78 -4.54
C ARG A 80 -10.01 10.75 -3.67
N LEU A 81 -11.29 10.49 -3.98
CA LEU A 81 -12.10 9.49 -3.30
C LEU A 81 -11.61 8.07 -3.58
N HIS A 82 -11.37 7.29 -2.52
CA HIS A 82 -10.92 5.90 -2.60
C HIS A 82 -11.97 4.92 -2.05
N ALA A 83 -12.62 5.31 -0.97
CA ALA A 83 -13.64 4.50 -0.33
C ALA A 83 -14.68 5.39 0.35
N ILE A 84 -15.79 4.77 0.75
CA ILE A 84 -16.87 5.39 1.50
C ILE A 84 -17.18 4.48 2.68
N TYR A 85 -17.20 5.04 3.89
CA TYR A 85 -17.87 4.38 5.00
C TYR A 85 -19.36 4.56 4.85
N LEU A 86 -20.08 3.46 4.73
CA LEU A 86 -21.52 3.44 4.60
C LEU A 86 -22.15 2.81 5.84
N TRP A 87 -23.16 3.48 6.39
CA TRP A 87 -24.03 2.94 7.42
C TRP A 87 -25.49 3.19 7.04
N VAL A 88 -26.30 2.14 7.04
CA VAL A 88 -27.75 2.21 6.76
C VAL A 88 -28.48 1.37 7.79
N GLY A 89 -29.05 2.03 8.79
CA GLY A 89 -29.75 1.39 9.90
C GLY A 89 -31.07 2.09 10.23
N SER A 90 -31.71 1.65 11.30
CA SER A 90 -32.93 2.32 11.80
C SER A 90 -32.62 3.77 12.20
N ALA A 91 -33.57 4.69 11.98
CA ALA A 91 -33.41 6.09 12.37
C ALA A 91 -33.17 6.28 13.88
N GLU A 92 -33.72 5.39 14.71
CA GLU A 92 -33.59 5.41 16.17
C GLU A 92 -32.36 4.63 16.67
N GLU A 93 -31.69 3.89 15.80
CA GLU A 93 -30.54 3.08 16.18
C GLU A 93 -29.33 4.00 16.44
N LYS A 94 -28.70 3.80 17.61
CA LYS A 94 -27.44 4.47 17.92
C LYS A 94 -26.36 3.97 16.96
N VAL A 95 -25.79 4.90 16.21
CA VAL A 95 -24.69 4.63 15.28
C VAL A 95 -23.44 4.21 16.07
N ALA A 96 -22.94 3.00 15.80
CA ALA A 96 -21.71 2.51 16.39
C ALA A 96 -20.50 3.30 15.88
N GLN A 97 -19.38 3.29 16.62
CA GLN A 97 -18.12 3.81 16.10
C GLN A 97 -17.63 2.91 14.95
N ARG A 98 -17.15 3.52 13.87
CA ARG A 98 -16.50 2.78 12.77
C ARG A 98 -15.07 2.39 13.15
N ASP A 99 -14.63 1.24 12.66
CA ASP A 99 -13.21 0.87 12.73
C ASP A 99 -12.38 1.79 11.81
N PRO A 100 -11.12 2.13 12.16
CA PRO A 100 -10.27 3.00 11.35
C PRO A 100 -9.89 2.39 10.00
N ALA A 101 -9.76 3.22 8.98
CA ALA A 101 -9.29 2.86 7.66
C ALA A 101 -8.76 4.11 6.96
N GLY A 102 -7.71 3.97 6.17
CA GLY A 102 -7.05 5.06 5.46
C GLY A 102 -6.90 4.78 3.96
N ALA A 103 -7.10 5.81 3.16
CA ALA A 103 -6.86 5.79 1.71
C ALA A 103 -5.38 5.99 1.39
N TRP A 104 -4.89 5.31 0.35
CA TRP A 104 -3.54 5.47 -0.18
C TRP A 104 -3.48 5.14 -1.66
N TYR A 105 -2.45 5.64 -2.34
CA TYR A 105 -2.09 5.17 -3.67
C TYR A 105 -0.59 4.93 -3.83
N PHE A 106 -0.22 3.95 -4.66
CA PHE A 106 1.15 3.77 -5.15
C PHE A 106 1.20 4.05 -6.64
N ASN A 107 1.97 5.06 -7.06
CA ASN A 107 2.29 5.30 -8.45
C ASN A 107 3.39 4.31 -8.87
N LEU A 108 3.01 3.26 -9.59
CA LEU A 108 3.91 2.19 -10.03
C LEU A 108 4.83 2.59 -11.19
N THR A 109 4.53 3.73 -11.82
CA THR A 109 5.37 4.33 -12.87
C THR A 109 6.49 5.15 -12.23
N ASP A 110 6.18 5.94 -11.21
CA ASP A 110 7.10 6.91 -10.60
C ASP A 110 7.70 6.44 -9.26
N PHE A 111 7.28 5.28 -8.74
CA PHE A 111 7.70 4.70 -7.45
C PHE A 111 7.45 5.59 -6.22
N LYS A 112 6.36 6.37 -6.28
CA LYS A 112 5.92 7.26 -5.22
C LYS A 112 4.64 6.75 -4.57
N VAL A 113 4.50 7.02 -3.27
CA VAL A 113 3.31 6.71 -2.48
C VAL A 113 2.75 7.98 -1.86
N SER A 114 1.43 8.07 -1.79
CA SER A 114 0.71 9.07 -1.01
C SER A 114 -0.46 8.43 -0.26
N GLY A 115 -1.03 9.17 0.69
CA GLY A 115 -1.98 8.67 1.68
C GLY A 115 -3.12 9.64 1.98
N SER A 116 -3.63 9.51 3.20
CA SER A 116 -4.68 10.33 3.81
C SER A 116 -4.34 10.54 5.28
N ASP A 117 -4.95 11.54 5.92
CA ASP A 117 -4.80 11.71 7.38
C ASP A 117 -5.31 10.50 8.15
N ASP A 118 -6.45 9.91 7.74
CA ASP A 118 -6.98 8.68 8.35
C ASP A 118 -5.98 7.51 8.29
N LEU A 119 -5.14 7.44 7.24
CA LEU A 119 -4.09 6.44 7.14
C LEU A 119 -2.99 6.67 8.18
N PHE A 120 -2.60 7.93 8.38
CA PHE A 120 -1.61 8.26 9.40
C PHE A 120 -2.13 8.06 10.81
N ASP A 121 -3.41 8.34 11.07
CA ASP A 121 -4.07 8.00 12.33
C ASP A 121 -4.07 6.48 12.58
N LEU A 122 -4.38 5.69 11.54
CA LEU A 122 -4.33 4.23 11.58
C LEU A 122 -2.91 3.70 11.84
N TYR A 123 -1.90 4.41 11.36
CA TYR A 123 -0.49 4.06 11.61
C TYR A 123 0.08 4.64 12.90
N GLY A 124 -0.64 5.52 13.59
CA GLY A 124 -0.15 6.20 14.79
C GLY A 124 0.94 7.24 14.52
N VAL A 125 1.03 7.74 13.29
CA VAL A 125 2.07 8.71 12.88
C VAL A 125 1.74 10.07 13.47
N ALA A 126 2.67 10.60 14.27
CA ALA A 126 2.59 11.92 14.86
C ALA A 126 2.48 13.01 13.77
N PRO A 127 1.67 14.07 13.95
CA PRO A 127 1.44 15.10 12.93
C PRO A 127 2.71 15.68 12.30
N GLU A 128 3.74 15.93 13.10
CA GLU A 128 5.05 16.45 12.69
C GLU A 128 5.85 15.51 11.78
N ASN A 129 5.52 14.22 11.80
CA ASN A 129 6.18 13.18 10.99
C ASN A 129 5.35 12.79 9.75
N ARG A 130 4.17 13.38 9.55
CA ARG A 130 3.30 13.08 8.41
C ARG A 130 3.90 13.65 7.13
N ARG A 131 3.94 12.82 6.09
CA ARG A 131 4.45 13.17 4.77
C ARG A 131 3.36 12.96 3.74
N SER A 132 3.05 13.95 2.92
CA SER A 132 2.04 13.79 1.86
C SER A 132 2.52 12.83 0.76
N GLU A 133 3.83 12.68 0.59
CA GLU A 133 4.44 11.78 -0.38
C GLU A 133 5.72 11.14 0.21
N ALA A 134 6.02 9.90 -0.20
CA ALA A 134 7.27 9.21 0.11
C ALA A 134 7.66 8.22 -1.01
N ALA A 135 8.85 7.62 -0.92
CA ALA A 135 9.20 6.49 -1.78
C ALA A 135 8.39 5.24 -1.40
N MET A 136 8.01 4.46 -2.40
CA MET A 136 7.18 3.25 -2.22
C MET A 136 7.81 2.24 -1.25
N ALA A 137 9.13 2.06 -1.27
CA ALA A 137 9.82 1.14 -0.38
C ALA A 137 9.61 1.48 1.11
N GLY A 138 9.51 2.76 1.45
CA GLY A 138 9.27 3.21 2.82
C GLY A 138 7.87 2.84 3.33
N ALA A 139 6.88 2.73 2.45
CA ALA A 139 5.55 2.25 2.84
C ALA A 139 5.55 0.79 3.30
N PHE A 140 6.45 -0.03 2.76
CA PHE A 140 6.55 -1.45 3.10
C PHE A 140 7.32 -1.72 4.39
N ASP A 141 8.14 -0.78 4.88
CA ASP A 141 8.97 -0.98 6.06
C ASP A 141 8.14 -1.20 7.34
N ARG A 142 6.99 -0.53 7.44
CA ARG A 142 6.03 -0.71 8.54
C ARG A 142 5.14 -1.95 8.42
N LEU A 143 5.23 -2.70 7.32
CA LEU A 143 4.34 -3.81 7.00
C LEU A 143 5.05 -5.15 7.14
N ASP A 144 4.44 -6.04 7.92
CA ASP A 144 4.75 -7.47 7.87
C ASP A 144 3.69 -8.16 7.00
N THR A 145 4.17 -8.58 5.83
CA THR A 145 3.40 -9.11 4.70
C THR A 145 3.33 -10.65 4.71
N GLY A 146 4.14 -11.31 5.54
CA GLY A 146 4.25 -12.76 5.63
C GLY A 146 4.34 -13.47 4.26
N VAL A 147 3.57 -14.55 4.10
CA VAL A 147 3.60 -15.41 2.91
C VAL A 147 3.08 -14.75 1.63
N ASP A 148 2.38 -13.62 1.75
CA ASP A 148 1.79 -12.91 0.61
C ASP A 148 2.76 -11.90 -0.03
N GLU A 149 3.93 -11.66 0.58
CA GLU A 149 4.93 -10.69 0.11
C GLU A 149 5.31 -10.88 -1.36
N GLY A 150 5.58 -12.12 -1.79
CA GLY A 150 5.94 -12.41 -3.18
C GLY A 150 4.83 -12.02 -4.16
N HIS A 151 3.56 -12.30 -3.84
CA HIS A 151 2.45 -11.87 -4.68
C HIS A 151 2.33 -10.35 -4.74
N ALA A 152 2.45 -9.65 -3.61
CA ALA A 152 2.40 -8.19 -3.59
C ALA A 152 3.50 -7.56 -4.47
N LEU A 153 4.75 -8.02 -4.32
CA LEU A 153 5.89 -7.56 -5.10
C LEU A 153 5.72 -7.88 -6.59
N ALA A 154 5.22 -9.07 -6.93
CA ALA A 154 4.95 -9.44 -8.31
C ALA A 154 3.94 -8.51 -8.98
N LYS A 155 2.89 -8.07 -8.26
CA LYS A 155 1.90 -7.11 -8.79
C LYS A 155 2.50 -5.73 -9.02
N ILE A 156 3.41 -5.28 -8.14
CA ILE A 156 4.16 -4.03 -8.33
C ILE A 156 5.00 -4.12 -9.61
N VAL A 157 5.77 -5.20 -9.79
CA VAL A 157 6.62 -5.38 -10.97
C VAL A 157 5.78 -5.44 -12.26
N LYS A 158 4.69 -6.22 -12.28
CA LYS A 158 3.80 -6.33 -13.47
C LYS A 158 3.12 -5.01 -13.82
N SER A 159 2.73 -4.23 -12.82
CA SER A 159 2.04 -2.93 -12.99
C SER A 159 0.89 -2.96 -14.01
N THR A 160 0.07 -4.00 -14.05
CA THR A 160 -0.97 -4.12 -15.09
C THR A 160 -2.30 -3.52 -14.62
N PRO A 161 -2.90 -2.58 -15.36
CA PRO A 161 -4.23 -2.05 -15.05
C PRO A 161 -5.29 -3.16 -14.94
N GLY A 162 -6.26 -2.97 -14.04
CA GLY A 162 -7.31 -3.94 -13.75
C GLY A 162 -6.93 -5.00 -12.72
N MET A 163 -5.64 -5.16 -12.40
CA MET A 163 -5.22 -6.08 -11.33
C MET A 163 -5.78 -5.66 -9.98
N GLU A 164 -6.29 -6.63 -9.22
CA GLU A 164 -6.76 -6.44 -7.86
C GLU A 164 -5.82 -7.13 -6.88
N HIS A 165 -5.74 -6.62 -5.66
CA HIS A 165 -5.07 -7.30 -4.57
C HIS A 165 -5.78 -7.05 -3.25
N GLN A 166 -5.97 -8.13 -2.49
CA GLN A 166 -6.45 -8.08 -1.12
C GLN A 166 -5.63 -9.03 -0.27
N ALA A 167 -5.25 -8.56 0.90
CA ALA A 167 -4.51 -9.34 1.87
C ALA A 167 -4.75 -8.81 3.28
N VAL A 168 -4.50 -9.65 4.27
CA VAL A 168 -4.39 -9.22 5.66
C VAL A 168 -2.91 -9.19 6.00
N TRP A 169 -2.40 -8.02 6.35
CA TRP A 169 -1.02 -7.84 6.80
C TRP A 169 -1.00 -7.24 8.19
N THR A 170 0.15 -7.34 8.85
CA THR A 170 0.37 -6.70 10.15
C THR A 170 1.02 -5.34 9.94
N VAL A 171 0.37 -4.30 10.48
CA VAL A 171 0.90 -2.95 10.56
C VAL A 171 1.62 -2.79 11.90
N LYS A 172 2.90 -2.39 11.84
CA LYS A 172 3.67 -1.90 12.99
C LYS A 172 3.39 -0.40 13.14
N ARG A 173 2.71 0.01 14.20
CA ARG A 173 2.42 1.42 14.49
C ARG A 173 3.60 2.08 15.20
N ASP A 174 3.69 3.40 15.09
CA ASP A 174 4.75 4.21 15.73
C ASP A 174 4.65 4.18 17.26
N ASP A 175 3.46 3.89 17.81
CA ASP A 175 3.21 3.66 19.24
C ASP A 175 3.61 2.25 19.72
N GLY A 176 4.17 1.42 18.85
CA GLY A 176 4.59 0.05 19.12
C GLY A 176 3.49 -1.00 19.01
N ALA A 177 2.22 -0.60 18.83
CA ALA A 177 1.13 -1.54 18.67
C ALA A 177 1.19 -2.28 17.31
N ARG A 178 0.79 -3.55 17.32
CA ARG A 178 0.66 -4.39 16.12
C ARG A 178 -0.80 -4.56 15.78
N ARG A 179 -1.21 -4.14 14.59
CA ARG A 179 -2.60 -4.20 14.13
C ARG A 179 -2.71 -5.07 12.89
N ALA A 180 -3.68 -5.97 12.87
CA ALA A 180 -4.07 -6.64 11.64
C ALA A 180 -4.83 -5.63 10.78
N ALA A 181 -4.43 -5.48 9.53
CA ALA A 181 -5.10 -4.61 8.59
C ALA A 181 -5.42 -5.34 7.29
N HIS A 182 -6.64 -5.16 6.81
CA HIS A 182 -7.08 -5.61 5.50
C HIS A 182 -6.73 -4.56 4.45
N PHE A 183 -5.83 -4.93 3.55
CA PHE A 183 -5.44 -4.13 2.40
C PHE A 183 -6.36 -4.50 1.25
N SER A 184 -6.88 -3.51 0.53
CA SER A 184 -7.65 -3.72 -0.69
C SER A 184 -7.28 -2.67 -1.71
N CYS A 185 -6.86 -3.09 -2.89
CA CYS A 185 -6.47 -2.17 -3.95
C CYS A 185 -6.78 -2.70 -5.35
N ARG A 186 -6.81 -1.76 -6.31
CA ARG A 186 -6.91 -2.02 -7.74
C ARG A 186 -5.90 -1.16 -8.49
N ALA A 187 -5.21 -1.76 -9.46
CA ALA A 187 -4.36 -1.06 -10.41
C ALA A 187 -5.24 -0.36 -11.46
N VAL A 188 -5.03 0.94 -11.65
CA VAL A 188 -5.73 1.76 -12.62
C VAL A 188 -4.73 2.53 -13.46
N GLU A 189 -5.03 2.68 -14.75
CA GLU A 189 -4.30 3.60 -15.61
C GLU A 189 -4.91 4.99 -15.45
N GLU A 190 -4.06 6.00 -15.22
CA GLU A 190 -4.48 7.38 -15.10
C GLU A 190 -3.65 8.30 -16.00
N ARG A 191 -4.27 9.43 -16.34
CA ARG A 191 -3.60 10.58 -16.93
C ARG A 191 -3.54 11.67 -15.85
N PRO A 192 -2.37 11.91 -15.22
CA PRO A 192 -2.25 12.92 -14.16
C PRO A 192 -2.57 14.32 -14.69
N ASP A 193 -2.20 14.59 -15.94
CA ASP A 193 -2.54 15.81 -16.67
C ASP A 193 -3.47 15.43 -17.84
N PRO A 194 -4.71 15.94 -17.88
CA PRO A 194 -5.64 15.72 -18.98
C PRO A 194 -5.11 16.17 -20.34
N ASN A 195 -4.19 17.14 -20.37
CA ASN A 195 -3.57 17.67 -21.58
C ASN A 195 -2.30 16.91 -21.98
N SER A 196 -1.89 15.91 -21.20
CA SER A 196 -0.70 15.10 -21.48
C SER A 196 -1.08 13.71 -22.00
N ASP A 197 -0.25 13.18 -22.90
CA ASP A 197 -0.30 11.78 -23.30
C ASP A 197 0.39 10.84 -22.32
N ARG A 198 1.00 11.38 -21.26
CA ARG A 198 1.62 10.58 -20.22
C ARG A 198 0.56 9.82 -19.43
N LYS A 199 0.63 8.50 -19.53
CA LYS A 199 -0.12 7.55 -18.71
C LYS A 199 0.75 7.07 -17.56
N VAL A 200 0.15 6.93 -16.39
CA VAL A 200 0.77 6.28 -15.23
C VAL A 200 -0.12 5.14 -14.75
N VAL A 201 0.48 4.11 -14.18
CA VAL A 201 -0.27 3.05 -13.51
C VAL A 201 -0.20 3.29 -12.01
N ILE A 202 -1.37 3.34 -11.38
CA ILE A 202 -1.53 3.62 -9.95
C ILE A 202 -2.26 2.45 -9.29
N LEU A 203 -1.73 1.92 -8.19
CA LEU A 203 -2.52 1.12 -7.26
C LEU A 203 -3.28 2.07 -6.35
N ARG A 204 -4.60 2.17 -6.51
CA ARG A 204 -5.47 2.83 -5.53
C ARG A 204 -5.93 1.83 -4.52
N GLY A 205 -5.81 2.16 -3.24
CA GLY A 205 -6.19 1.26 -2.17
C GLY A 205 -6.72 1.93 -0.92
N VAL A 206 -7.17 1.06 -0.03
CA VAL A 206 -7.54 1.35 1.34
C VAL A 206 -6.89 0.32 2.26
N THR A 207 -6.45 0.78 3.43
CA THR A 207 -6.03 -0.07 4.55
C THR A 207 -7.09 0.03 5.62
N HIS A 208 -7.68 -1.08 6.05
CA HIS A 208 -8.73 -1.15 7.07
C HIS A 208 -8.23 -1.90 8.29
N ASP A 209 -8.26 -1.27 9.45
CA ASP A 209 -7.90 -1.89 10.72
C ASP A 209 -8.98 -2.88 11.15
N ILE A 210 -8.59 -4.15 11.30
CA ILE A 210 -9.50 -5.23 11.68
C ILE A 210 -9.23 -5.78 13.09
N GLY A 211 -8.37 -5.11 13.87
CA GLY A 211 -8.12 -5.41 15.28
C GLY A 211 -6.64 -5.59 15.64
N PRO A 212 -6.35 -5.96 16.90
CA PRO A 212 -5.01 -6.36 17.32
C PRO A 212 -4.49 -7.53 16.49
N ALA A 213 -3.22 -7.50 16.08
CA ALA A 213 -2.66 -8.53 15.20
C ALA A 213 -2.71 -9.92 15.82
N ASP A 214 -2.45 -10.02 17.13
CA ASP A 214 -2.39 -11.29 17.86
C ASP A 214 -3.78 -11.93 18.05
N ASP A 215 -4.86 -11.16 17.86
CA ASP A 215 -6.25 -11.64 17.96
C ASP A 215 -6.84 -12.06 16.60
N VAL A 216 -6.12 -11.84 15.49
CA VAL A 216 -6.61 -12.11 14.14
C VAL A 216 -5.83 -13.29 13.53
N PRO A 217 -6.44 -14.50 13.42
CA PRO A 217 -5.73 -15.70 12.97
C PRO A 217 -5.15 -15.62 11.56
N THR A 218 -5.72 -14.77 10.70
CA THR A 218 -5.24 -14.57 9.33
C THR A 218 -4.11 -13.54 9.22
N ALA A 219 -3.76 -12.86 10.31
CA ALA A 219 -2.61 -11.99 10.32
C ALA A 219 -1.33 -12.82 10.19
N PRO A 220 -0.34 -12.36 9.41
CA PRO A 220 0.87 -13.14 9.18
C PRO A 220 1.61 -13.37 10.51
N PRO A 221 2.18 -14.58 10.71
CA PRO A 221 3.03 -14.82 11.86
C PRO A 221 4.28 -13.93 11.75
N PRO A 222 4.84 -13.48 12.88
CA PRO A 222 5.95 -12.53 12.88
C PRO A 222 7.22 -13.04 12.20
N VAL A 223 7.36 -14.37 12.02
CA VAL A 223 8.55 -14.99 11.41
C VAL A 223 8.15 -16.24 10.62
N ILE A 224 8.59 -16.33 9.37
CA ILE A 224 8.50 -17.53 8.51
C ILE A 224 9.90 -18.14 8.29
N LEU A 225 9.99 -19.41 7.88
CA LEU A 225 11.27 -20.13 7.82
C LEU A 225 12.21 -19.56 6.75
N GLU A 226 11.68 -19.22 5.59
CA GLU A 226 12.39 -18.64 4.46
C GLU A 226 13.12 -17.37 4.89
N HIS A 227 12.44 -16.55 5.69
CA HIS A 227 12.97 -15.34 6.29
C HIS A 227 14.15 -15.64 7.23
N ARG A 228 14.00 -16.65 8.10
CA ARG A 228 15.09 -17.05 9.01
C ARG A 228 16.31 -17.59 8.27
N VAL A 229 16.11 -18.30 7.17
CA VAL A 229 17.22 -18.85 6.36
C VAL A 229 18.01 -17.72 5.69
N LEU A 230 17.33 -16.68 5.18
CA LEU A 230 18.00 -15.50 4.63
C LEU A 230 18.73 -14.72 5.73
N ASP A 231 18.06 -14.46 6.85
CA ASP A 231 18.64 -13.71 7.97
C ASP A 231 19.87 -14.42 8.56
N ALA A 232 19.86 -15.75 8.64
CA ALA A 232 20.99 -16.55 9.12
C ALA A 232 22.21 -16.54 8.18
N LYS A 233 22.04 -16.16 6.91
CA LYS A 233 23.14 -16.08 5.93
C LYS A 233 23.79 -14.70 5.88
N LEU A 234 23.16 -13.67 6.43
CA LEU A 234 23.69 -12.31 6.40
C LEU A 234 24.89 -12.17 7.34
N LYS A 235 25.95 -11.53 6.84
CA LYS A 235 27.09 -11.12 7.67
C LYS A 235 26.82 -9.75 8.31
N PRO A 236 27.48 -9.42 9.43
CA PRO A 236 27.42 -8.08 9.99
C PRO A 236 27.78 -7.01 8.95
N GLY A 237 26.92 -6.01 8.77
CA GLY A 237 27.08 -4.94 7.78
C GLY A 237 26.51 -5.25 6.39
N GLU A 238 25.91 -6.42 6.18
CA GLU A 238 25.13 -6.75 4.99
C GLU A 238 23.63 -6.49 5.21
N TYR A 239 22.96 -5.96 4.19
CA TYR A 239 21.54 -5.63 4.19
C TYR A 239 20.87 -6.22 2.96
N LEU A 240 19.63 -6.71 3.07
CA LEU A 240 18.91 -7.30 1.93
C LEU A 240 17.83 -6.38 1.38
N ALA A 241 17.73 -6.31 0.07
CA ALA A 241 16.70 -5.57 -0.64
C ALA A 241 16.08 -6.38 -1.76
N TYR A 242 14.78 -6.20 -1.97
CA TYR A 242 14.07 -6.61 -3.17
C TYR A 242 14.02 -5.46 -4.16
N VAL A 243 14.39 -5.72 -5.41
CA VAL A 243 14.54 -4.69 -6.46
C VAL A 243 13.81 -5.13 -7.73
N ASP A 244 13.11 -4.19 -8.37
CA ASP A 244 12.71 -4.33 -9.77
C ASP A 244 13.95 -4.01 -10.61
N HIS A 245 14.68 -5.05 -11.00
CA HIS A 245 15.94 -4.89 -11.70
C HIS A 245 15.76 -4.25 -13.09
N LYS A 246 14.56 -4.33 -13.71
CA LYS A 246 14.32 -3.76 -15.04
C LYS A 246 14.12 -2.26 -14.95
N LYS A 247 13.43 -1.81 -13.90
CA LYS A 247 13.19 -0.38 -13.63
C LYS A 247 14.25 0.25 -12.73
N LEU A 248 15.20 -0.55 -12.22
CA LEU A 248 16.26 -0.15 -11.29
C LEU A 248 15.72 0.54 -10.04
N SER A 249 14.62 0.03 -9.50
CA SER A 249 13.92 0.62 -8.36
C SER A 249 13.88 -0.32 -7.16
N LEU A 250 14.14 0.24 -5.99
CA LEU A 250 13.97 -0.44 -4.72
C LEU A 250 12.48 -0.67 -4.47
N LEU A 251 12.11 -1.93 -4.22
CA LEU A 251 10.73 -2.31 -3.89
C LEU A 251 10.53 -2.35 -2.37
N LYS A 252 11.47 -2.97 -1.65
CA LYS A 252 11.40 -3.16 -0.21
C LYS A 252 12.76 -3.58 0.35
N TRP A 253 13.12 -3.09 1.53
CA TRP A 253 14.19 -3.68 2.34
C TRP A 253 13.68 -4.92 3.08
N ARG A 254 14.45 -6.00 3.06
CA ARG A 254 14.18 -7.20 3.84
C ARG A 254 14.96 -7.13 5.15
N GLY A 255 14.23 -6.87 6.23
CA GLY A 255 14.83 -6.58 7.53
C GLY A 255 15.09 -5.09 7.69
N ASN A 256 16.14 -4.73 8.43
CA ASN A 256 16.47 -3.32 8.62
C ASN A 256 17.05 -2.74 7.32
N PRO A 257 16.67 -1.51 6.93
CA PRO A 257 17.28 -0.82 5.81
C PRO A 257 18.75 -0.48 6.10
N MET A 258 19.57 -0.35 5.05
CA MET A 258 20.95 0.12 5.21
C MET A 258 20.95 1.57 5.75
N PRO A 259 21.67 1.85 6.85
CA PRO A 259 21.68 3.17 7.47
C PRO A 259 22.50 4.18 6.65
N GLY A 260 22.12 5.46 6.75
CA GLY A 260 22.93 6.57 6.27
C GLY A 260 22.91 6.82 4.76
N ILE A 261 22.01 6.15 4.02
CA ILE A 261 21.74 6.37 2.60
C ILE A 261 20.33 6.95 2.40
N ALA A 262 20.17 7.80 1.39
CA ALA A 262 18.92 8.48 1.05
C ALA A 262 18.06 7.59 0.14
N TRP A 263 17.28 6.69 0.75
CA TRP A 263 16.44 5.71 0.04
C TRP A 263 14.93 5.94 0.27
N GLU A 264 14.54 6.69 1.30
CA GLU A 264 13.12 6.90 1.63
C GLU A 264 12.44 7.91 0.71
N GLY A 265 13.23 8.70 -0.05
CA GLY A 265 12.71 9.80 -0.86
C GLY A 265 11.99 10.84 -0.01
N GLY A 266 12.43 11.01 1.24
CA GLY A 266 11.83 11.93 2.21
C GLY A 266 12.09 13.41 1.88
N VAL A 267 11.32 14.30 2.50
CA VAL A 267 11.56 15.75 2.40
C VAL A 267 12.95 16.07 2.95
N GLY A 268 13.78 16.70 2.12
CA GLY A 268 15.16 17.02 2.48
C GLY A 268 16.17 15.91 2.19
N GLU A 269 15.73 14.71 1.78
CA GLU A 269 16.66 13.71 1.29
C GLU A 269 17.24 14.15 -0.08
N PRO A 270 18.56 14.07 -0.24
CA PRO A 270 19.21 14.48 -1.49
C PRO A 270 18.87 13.54 -2.64
N THR A 271 18.65 14.13 -3.83
CA THR A 271 18.32 13.41 -5.07
C THR A 271 19.37 13.70 -6.16
N PRO A 272 19.57 12.79 -7.14
CA PRO A 272 19.01 11.43 -7.23
C PRO A 272 19.64 10.45 -6.23
N ALA A 273 18.94 9.35 -5.91
CA ALA A 273 19.41 8.35 -4.95
C ALA A 273 20.60 7.52 -5.47
N MET A 274 20.66 7.23 -6.77
CA MET A 274 21.77 6.55 -7.44
C MET A 274 22.57 7.57 -8.27
N HIS A 275 23.90 7.43 -8.30
CA HIS A 275 24.76 8.29 -9.10
C HIS A 275 24.42 8.16 -10.60
N PRO A 276 24.21 9.27 -11.34
CA PRO A 276 23.83 9.21 -12.76
C PRO A 276 24.79 8.40 -13.63
N ASP A 277 26.10 8.53 -13.43
CA ASP A 277 27.12 7.77 -14.19
C ASP A 277 27.09 6.25 -13.92
N ASP A 278 26.53 5.81 -12.78
CA ASP A 278 26.48 4.40 -12.42
C ASP A 278 25.20 3.71 -12.92
N VAL A 279 24.29 4.45 -13.58
CA VAL A 279 23.06 3.89 -14.19
C VAL A 279 23.41 2.82 -15.23
N GLU A 280 24.44 3.04 -16.05
CA GLU A 280 24.89 2.05 -17.04
C GLU A 280 25.49 0.80 -16.39
N VAL A 281 26.18 0.97 -15.26
CA VAL A 281 26.68 -0.15 -14.46
C VAL A 281 25.50 -0.97 -13.92
N ALA A 282 24.47 -0.31 -13.38
CA ALA A 282 23.26 -0.97 -12.88
C ALA A 282 22.52 -1.74 -14.00
N ARG A 283 22.40 -1.15 -15.20
CA ARG A 283 21.81 -1.82 -16.37
C ARG A 283 22.60 -3.05 -16.77
N ARG A 284 23.94 -2.98 -16.77
CA ARG A 284 24.80 -4.13 -17.06
C ARG A 284 24.59 -5.25 -16.03
N LEU A 285 24.60 -4.93 -14.73
CA LEU A 285 24.32 -5.92 -13.69
C LEU A 285 22.95 -6.57 -13.91
N SER A 286 21.91 -5.78 -14.21
CA SER A 286 20.58 -6.33 -14.52
C SER A 286 20.58 -7.25 -15.75
N ALA A 287 21.34 -6.93 -16.80
CA ALA A 287 21.41 -7.78 -18.00
C ALA A 287 22.17 -9.09 -17.72
N ASP A 288 23.19 -9.03 -16.85
CA ASP A 288 24.00 -10.19 -16.46
C ASP A 288 23.23 -11.20 -15.60
N LEU A 289 22.14 -10.79 -14.94
CA LEU A 289 21.30 -11.68 -14.13
C LEU A 289 20.71 -12.87 -14.89
N ALA A 290 20.56 -12.75 -16.22
CA ALA A 290 20.14 -13.87 -17.06
C ALA A 290 21.16 -15.03 -17.07
N ARG A 291 22.42 -14.76 -16.70
CA ARG A 291 23.54 -15.73 -16.66
C ARG A 291 23.83 -16.27 -15.26
N GLY A 292 23.23 -15.71 -14.21
CA GLY A 292 23.47 -16.09 -12.81
C GLY A 292 23.60 -14.88 -11.89
N SER A 293 24.11 -15.10 -10.68
CA SER A 293 24.41 -14.01 -9.74
C SER A 293 25.56 -13.13 -10.24
N THR A 294 25.46 -11.82 -10.01
CA THR A 294 26.48 -10.84 -10.39
C THR A 294 26.81 -9.92 -9.21
N SER A 295 27.93 -9.18 -9.30
CA SER A 295 28.30 -8.19 -8.29
C SER A 295 28.92 -6.95 -8.91
N GLY A 296 28.84 -5.83 -8.19
CA GLY A 296 29.44 -4.58 -8.62
C GLY A 296 29.36 -3.51 -7.56
N VAL A 297 30.05 -2.39 -7.81
CA VAL A 297 30.01 -1.21 -6.95
C VAL A 297 29.18 -0.12 -7.62
N ILE A 298 28.22 0.43 -6.89
CA ILE A 298 27.38 1.55 -7.32
C ILE A 298 27.38 2.61 -6.22
N ARG A 299 27.48 3.88 -6.61
CA ARG A 299 27.39 5.01 -5.70
C ARG A 299 25.94 5.38 -5.46
N PHE A 300 25.56 5.41 -4.19
CA PHE A 300 24.27 5.92 -3.72
C PHE A 300 24.44 7.18 -2.90
N ARG A 301 23.41 8.01 -2.86
CA ARG A 301 23.41 9.26 -2.12
C ARG A 301 23.32 8.96 -0.62
N GLY A 302 24.23 9.54 0.16
CA GLY A 302 24.15 9.56 1.61
C GLY A 302 23.14 10.60 2.10
N LEU A 303 22.65 10.43 3.34
CA LEU A 303 21.82 11.46 4.00
C LEU A 303 22.57 12.78 4.22
N ASP A 304 23.90 12.73 4.24
CA ASP A 304 24.82 13.88 4.25
C ASP A 304 24.96 14.58 2.88
N GLY A 305 24.38 14.00 1.82
CA GLY A 305 24.48 14.53 0.46
C GLY A 305 25.71 14.06 -0.31
N GLU A 306 26.60 13.27 0.29
CA GLU A 306 27.78 12.72 -0.37
C GLU A 306 27.45 11.44 -1.15
N TRP A 307 28.35 11.04 -2.06
CA TRP A 307 28.22 9.78 -2.79
C TRP A 307 28.93 8.65 -2.04
N LYS A 308 28.19 7.62 -1.66
CA LYS A 308 28.68 6.46 -0.93
C LYS A 308 28.79 5.25 -1.86
N PRO A 309 29.99 4.72 -2.12
CA PRO A 309 30.14 3.50 -2.91
C PRO A 309 29.64 2.30 -2.10
N LEU A 310 28.69 1.57 -2.66
CA LEU A 310 28.12 0.36 -2.06
C LEU A 310 28.46 -0.84 -2.94
N HIS A 311 28.91 -1.93 -2.32
CA HIS A 311 29.06 -3.22 -2.98
C HIS A 311 27.72 -3.96 -2.99
N LEU A 312 27.29 -4.35 -4.19
CA LEU A 312 26.04 -5.05 -4.44
C LEU A 312 26.34 -6.46 -4.91
N GLU A 313 25.74 -7.46 -4.26
CA GLU A 313 25.63 -8.82 -4.79
C GLU A 313 24.17 -9.04 -5.21
N VAL A 314 23.95 -9.36 -6.48
CA VAL A 314 22.63 -9.36 -7.11
C VAL A 314 22.33 -10.75 -7.61
N SER A 315 21.20 -11.31 -7.18
CA SER A 315 20.69 -12.62 -7.61
C SER A 315 19.26 -12.50 -8.12
N LEU A 316 18.94 -13.21 -9.20
CA LEU A 316 17.58 -13.25 -9.72
C LEU A 316 16.68 -14.06 -8.78
N MET A 317 15.50 -13.53 -8.48
CA MET A 317 14.54 -14.15 -7.56
C MET A 317 13.14 -14.16 -8.17
N ALA A 318 12.44 -15.28 -8.08
CA ALA A 318 11.03 -15.36 -8.43
C ALA A 318 10.18 -14.78 -7.29
N PHE A 319 9.34 -13.79 -7.59
CA PHE A 319 8.31 -13.29 -6.66
C PHE A 319 7.03 -14.11 -6.76
N ASP A 320 6.70 -14.58 -7.97
CA ASP A 320 5.66 -15.57 -8.22
C ASP A 320 6.08 -16.50 -9.38
N GLN A 321 5.19 -17.39 -9.83
CA GLN A 321 5.47 -18.34 -10.92
C GLN A 321 5.84 -17.69 -12.27
N HIS A 322 5.59 -16.39 -12.44
CA HIS A 322 5.68 -15.67 -13.71
C HIS A 322 6.47 -14.36 -13.63
N THR A 323 6.98 -14.00 -12.44
CA THR A 323 7.54 -12.68 -12.18
C THR A 323 8.85 -12.82 -11.45
N MET A 324 9.88 -12.25 -12.05
CA MET A 324 11.20 -12.18 -11.47
C MET A 324 11.49 -10.75 -11.01
N GLY A 325 12.16 -10.64 -9.88
CA GLY A 325 12.89 -9.45 -9.45
C GLY A 325 14.32 -9.82 -9.10
N ALA A 326 15.00 -8.95 -8.38
CA ALA A 326 16.32 -9.23 -7.82
C ALA A 326 16.28 -9.20 -6.29
N LEU A 327 16.98 -10.17 -5.70
CA LEU A 327 17.45 -10.10 -4.32
C LEU A 327 18.85 -9.49 -4.35
N VAL A 328 19.03 -8.40 -3.60
CA VAL A 328 20.29 -7.65 -3.56
C VAL A 328 20.82 -7.65 -2.13
N THR A 329 22.03 -8.16 -1.95
CA THR A 329 22.81 -7.94 -0.73
C THR A 329 23.61 -6.66 -0.91
N VAL A 330 23.45 -5.73 0.01
CA VAL A 330 24.08 -4.41 0.01
C VAL A 330 25.06 -4.34 1.19
N SER A 331 26.27 -3.88 0.92
CA SER A 331 27.30 -3.65 1.93
C SER A 331 28.13 -2.41 1.58
N ALA A 332 28.87 -1.88 2.55
CA ALA A 332 29.85 -0.84 2.26
C ALA A 332 30.90 -1.39 1.28
N ALA A 333 31.28 -0.60 0.27
CA ALA A 333 32.38 -0.99 -0.60
C ALA A 333 33.70 -1.06 0.21
N PRO A 334 34.56 -2.06 -0.06
CA PRO A 334 35.84 -2.24 0.63
C PRO A 334 36.84 -1.12 0.35
#